data_AF-A0A0C7MQJ2-F1
#
_entry.id   AF-A0A0C7MQJ2-F1
#
_cell.length_a   1.000
_cell.length_b   1.000
_cell.length_c   1.000
_cell.angle_alpha   90.00
_cell.angle_beta   90.00
_cell.angle_gamma   90.00
#
_symmetry.space_group_name_H-M   'P 1'
#
loop_
_entity.id
_entity.type
_entity.pdbx_description
1 polymer ?
#
loop_
_entity_poly.entity_id
_entity_poly.type
_entity_poly.pdbx_seq_one_letter_code
_entity_poly.pdbx_strand_id
1 'polypeptide(L)'
;MRLADEALKTLVAPKAGKEENNMAGLLDLPIEVVKMILEQLASDPKTSVMDYYNWIKVMGDSGAAVSALLREKVYLVNLCESTSDFVQTIRGYNSSIDPKDVIPSHVNHVVIAADEGTFDEKTPLDLPQPYGSMKIYLAYHYTGSQINLKRIHAKYVDKFPFGCLRPNHIIAIGQDSSQLRIERDDGNMFDSYFYPEAKPLFQNVTFFNVRHLFIDKTCLSDFAQMRQGNLKWSKKGEHGVIFERLGKYYRENETLYPVKKEWVTKQYRANGFVETRDIEVYDRDGCEEPSNELQLLMKKSYLTAYLSMSMSCPQLEAVTFARDEKDEKDTNLNMVNLHRFLQSSSDYTLQEYLTLHSLRNWNLPSIRIFSGHNFLWHEETTSSAKKYADAISLIPTIRSRVQKESPDGLLHINAQLVPDGVLHTKINNWVPLDVDFVSDVRKSNSPLICLRQPCLKSLKLGLLVSKPEGSLTVEGLYLPQLGKLDISFNTELVHRSVRNPMFNITFSEWNDLRDCRLFDCQLNQEYEGHINMLVSNLKNALPRLESKKCFKGLERNESVAFSSKGFVLDGLEKIELPITN
;
A
#
# COMPACT_ATOMS: atom_id res chain seq x y z
N MET A 1 -6.12 35.51 2.02
CA MET A 1 -5.31 34.37 1.54
C MET A 1 -3.96 34.81 0.92
N ARG A 2 -3.32 35.87 1.46
CA ARG A 2 -1.95 36.32 1.13
C ARG A 2 -1.19 36.87 2.36
N LEU A 3 -1.71 36.60 3.56
CA LEU A 3 -1.13 37.02 4.85
C LEU A 3 -0.73 35.82 5.75
N ALA A 4 -0.91 34.59 5.26
CA ALA A 4 -0.43 33.38 5.93
C ALA A 4 0.91 32.86 5.35
N ASP A 5 1.41 33.48 4.29
CA ASP A 5 2.57 33.01 3.51
C ASP A 5 3.90 33.66 3.92
N GLU A 6 3.86 34.74 4.71
CA GLU A 6 5.08 35.42 5.20
C GLU A 6 5.53 34.96 6.59
N ALA A 7 4.68 34.27 7.36
CA ALA A 7 5.06 33.70 8.65
C ALA A 7 5.90 32.39 8.53
N LEU A 8 6.00 31.82 7.33
CA LEU A 8 6.64 30.53 7.07
C LEU A 8 8.06 30.63 6.46
N LYS A 9 8.61 31.84 6.29
CA LYS A 9 9.92 32.05 5.63
C LYS A 9 11.11 32.35 6.55
N THR A 10 10.96 32.34 7.86
CA THR A 10 12.07 32.58 8.80
C THR A 10 12.24 31.46 9.84
N LEU A 11 12.48 30.23 9.38
CA LEU A 11 13.07 29.19 10.24
C LEU A 11 14.19 28.43 9.51
N VAL A 12 15.41 28.84 9.84
CA VAL A 12 16.67 28.13 9.60
C VAL A 12 16.61 26.74 10.27
N ALA A 13 17.29 25.77 9.63
CA ALA A 13 17.37 24.33 9.90
C ALA A 13 17.40 23.86 11.39
N PRO A 14 16.92 22.63 11.68
CA PRO A 14 16.66 22.19 13.05
C PRO A 14 17.90 21.65 13.76
N LYS A 15 18.10 22.09 15.00
CA LYS A 15 18.63 21.25 16.08
C LYS A 15 17.44 20.75 16.90
N ALA A 16 17.43 19.46 17.22
CA ALA A 16 16.39 18.79 17.98
C ALA A 16 16.10 19.50 19.31
N GLY A 17 14.83 19.88 19.55
CA GLY A 17 14.40 20.53 20.80
C GLY A 17 13.25 21.53 20.68
N LYS A 18 12.40 21.46 19.65
CA LYS A 18 11.43 22.54 19.33
C LYS A 18 9.95 22.15 19.21
N GLU A 19 9.55 20.96 19.68
CA GLU A 19 8.12 20.60 19.71
C GLU A 19 7.39 21.15 20.95
N GLU A 20 8.07 21.34 22.08
CA GLU A 20 7.45 21.90 23.30
C GLU A 20 7.11 23.40 23.18
N ASN A 21 7.87 24.19 22.41
CA ASN A 21 7.70 25.65 22.36
C ASN A 21 6.52 26.13 21.51
N ASN A 22 5.99 25.32 20.59
CA ASN A 22 4.86 25.73 19.74
C ASN A 22 3.51 25.60 20.46
N MET A 23 3.39 24.72 21.45
CA MET A 23 2.15 24.55 22.23
C MET A 23 1.93 25.64 23.27
N ALA A 24 3.01 26.15 23.87
CA ALA A 24 2.94 27.28 24.81
C ALA A 24 2.19 28.47 24.18
N GLY A 25 2.49 28.80 22.92
CA GLY A 25 1.87 29.92 22.23
C GLY A 25 0.37 29.78 21.94
N LEU A 26 -0.19 28.57 21.95
CA LEU A 26 -1.65 28.36 21.77
C LEU A 26 -2.39 28.40 23.11
N LEU A 27 -1.76 27.90 24.19
CA LEU A 27 -2.29 27.97 25.56
C LEU A 27 -2.24 29.39 26.14
N ASP A 28 -1.38 30.25 25.59
CA ASP A 28 -1.26 31.67 25.95
C ASP A 28 -2.28 32.57 25.22
N LEU A 29 -3.09 32.03 24.29
CA LEU A 29 -4.11 32.81 23.60
C LEU A 29 -5.30 33.12 24.52
N PRO A 30 -5.90 34.32 24.41
CA PRO A 30 -7.16 34.61 25.07
C PRO A 30 -8.23 33.57 24.70
N ILE A 31 -9.05 33.16 25.68
CA ILE A 31 -10.04 32.09 25.50
C ILE A 31 -11.04 32.39 24.37
N GLU A 32 -11.30 33.67 24.10
CA GLU A 32 -12.13 34.15 22.99
C GLU A 32 -11.50 33.82 21.62
N VAL A 33 -10.18 34.00 21.49
CA VAL A 33 -9.44 33.66 20.26
C VAL A 33 -9.44 32.14 20.06
N VAL A 34 -9.27 31.38 21.15
CA VAL A 34 -9.37 29.92 21.10
C VAL A 34 -10.79 29.49 20.68
N LYS A 35 -11.85 30.08 21.24
CA LYS A 35 -13.23 29.82 20.82
C LYS A 35 -13.44 30.11 19.34
N MET A 36 -12.91 31.22 18.82
CA MET A 36 -12.96 31.52 17.38
C MET A 36 -12.25 30.47 16.53
N ILE A 37 -11.07 30.00 16.95
CA ILE A 37 -10.35 28.93 16.25
C ILE A 37 -11.17 27.63 16.26
N LEU A 38 -11.76 27.29 17.41
CA LEU A 38 -12.61 26.11 17.53
C LEU A 38 -13.88 26.22 16.69
N GLU A 39 -14.51 27.38 16.60
CA GLU A 39 -15.65 27.64 15.72
C GLU A 39 -15.25 27.52 14.24
N GLN A 40 -14.08 28.02 13.86
CA GLN A 40 -13.55 27.84 12.51
C GLN A 40 -13.28 26.37 12.18
N LEU A 41 -12.64 25.62 13.09
CA LEU A 41 -12.45 24.18 12.95
C LEU A 41 -13.79 23.46 12.82
N ALA A 42 -14.76 23.81 13.66
CA ALA A 42 -16.08 23.20 13.65
C ALA A 42 -16.90 23.52 12.39
N SER A 43 -16.61 24.66 11.74
CA SER A 43 -17.21 25.07 10.47
C SER A 43 -16.55 24.43 9.23
N ASP A 44 -15.34 23.90 9.36
CA ASP A 44 -14.65 23.24 8.24
C ASP A 44 -15.26 21.85 7.97
N PRO A 45 -15.79 21.60 6.76
CA PRO A 45 -16.33 20.30 6.39
C PRO A 45 -15.31 19.16 6.44
N LYS A 46 -14.01 19.44 6.48
CA LYS A 46 -12.94 18.44 6.59
C LYS A 46 -12.63 18.02 8.03
N THR A 47 -12.98 18.84 9.02
CA THR A 47 -12.70 18.52 10.43
C THR A 47 -13.46 17.26 10.86
N SER A 48 -12.73 16.35 11.49
CA SER A 48 -13.19 15.06 11.99
C SER A 48 -13.04 14.96 13.51
N VAL A 49 -13.72 14.01 14.14
CA VAL A 49 -13.55 13.77 15.58
C VAL A 49 -12.11 13.36 15.94
N MET A 50 -11.35 12.83 14.98
CA MET A 50 -9.93 12.50 15.20
C MET A 50 -9.07 13.75 15.40
N ASP A 51 -9.43 14.88 14.81
CA ASP A 51 -8.73 16.15 15.01
C ASP A 51 -8.92 16.64 16.45
N TYR A 52 -10.16 16.58 16.97
CA TYR A 52 -10.45 16.88 18.37
C TYR A 52 -9.70 15.94 19.31
N TYR A 53 -9.73 14.63 19.05
CA TYR A 53 -8.99 13.65 19.85
C TYR A 53 -7.50 13.98 19.92
N ASN A 54 -6.87 14.23 18.76
CA ASN A 54 -5.45 14.55 18.69
C ASN A 54 -5.14 15.84 19.45
N TRP A 55 -5.95 16.89 19.31
CA TRP A 55 -5.77 18.15 20.04
C TRP A 55 -5.89 17.97 21.55
N ILE A 56 -6.92 17.27 22.02
CA ILE A 56 -7.11 16.98 23.45
C ILE A 56 -5.92 16.19 24.00
N LYS A 57 -5.47 15.17 23.26
CA LYS A 57 -4.34 14.32 23.66
C LYS A 57 -3.03 15.10 23.73
N VAL A 58 -2.81 15.99 22.78
CA VAL A 58 -1.61 16.83 22.66
C VAL A 58 -1.57 17.88 23.77
N MET A 59 -2.70 18.51 24.11
CA MET A 59 -2.78 19.52 25.17
C MET A 59 -2.73 18.95 26.60
N GLY A 60 -3.15 17.70 26.78
CA GLY A 60 -3.19 17.04 28.09
C GLY A 60 -3.94 17.87 29.15
N ASP A 61 -3.43 17.82 30.38
CA ASP A 61 -4.03 18.53 31.53
C ASP A 61 -3.73 20.04 31.54
N SER A 62 -2.64 20.46 30.88
CA SER A 62 -2.24 21.87 30.77
C SER A 62 -3.27 22.74 30.02
N GLY A 63 -4.10 22.13 29.17
CA GLY A 63 -5.13 22.80 28.39
C GLY A 63 -6.56 22.52 28.85
N ALA A 64 -6.81 22.19 30.13
CA ALA A 64 -8.10 21.70 30.61
C ALA A 64 -9.33 22.50 30.13
N ALA A 65 -9.25 23.83 30.12
CA ALA A 65 -10.34 24.70 29.64
C ALA A 65 -10.60 24.56 28.13
N VAL A 66 -9.53 24.49 27.31
CA VAL A 66 -9.64 24.31 25.86
C VAL A 66 -10.11 22.89 25.53
N SER A 67 -9.59 21.89 26.23
CA SER A 67 -10.04 20.50 26.14
C SER A 67 -11.51 20.37 26.49
N ALA A 68 -12.02 21.11 27.48
CA ALA A 68 -13.45 21.14 27.79
C ALA A 68 -14.27 21.70 26.62
N LEU A 69 -13.86 22.83 26.03
CA LEU A 69 -14.54 23.42 24.86
C LEU A 69 -14.53 22.49 23.63
N LEU A 70 -13.44 21.77 23.40
CA LEU A 70 -13.36 20.76 22.33
C LEU A 70 -14.33 19.61 22.58
N ARG A 71 -14.43 19.12 23.81
CA ARG A 71 -15.35 18.05 24.19
C ARG A 71 -16.80 18.47 24.05
N GLU A 72 -17.15 19.73 24.32
CA GLU A 72 -18.51 20.27 24.10
C GLU A 72 -18.98 20.18 22.63
N LYS A 73 -18.05 20.07 21.66
CA LYS A 73 -18.40 19.91 20.24
C LYS A 73 -18.71 18.46 19.84
N VAL A 74 -18.48 17.51 20.74
CA VAL A 74 -18.61 16.08 20.50
C VAL A 74 -19.59 15.48 21.50
N TYR A 75 -20.69 14.91 20.99
CA TYR A 75 -21.62 14.14 21.79
C TYR A 75 -21.28 12.65 21.70
N LEU A 76 -20.97 12.03 22.84
CA LEU A 76 -20.58 10.64 22.92
C LEU A 76 -21.72 9.80 23.51
N VAL A 77 -22.23 8.85 22.73
CA VAL A 77 -23.07 7.76 23.24
C VAL A 77 -22.18 6.56 23.48
N ASN A 78 -21.96 6.22 24.75
CA ASN A 78 -21.12 5.08 25.13
C ASN A 78 -21.97 3.84 25.40
N LEU A 79 -21.95 2.88 24.47
CA LEU A 79 -22.59 1.57 24.59
C LEU A 79 -21.59 0.46 24.95
N CYS A 80 -20.34 0.83 25.23
CA CYS A 80 -19.30 -0.12 25.60
C CYS A 80 -19.36 -0.47 27.09
N GLU A 81 -19.08 -1.74 27.41
CA GLU A 81 -18.81 -2.20 28.77
C GLU A 81 -17.42 -1.76 29.23
N SER A 82 -16.44 -1.78 28.32
CA SER A 82 -15.07 -1.33 28.58
C SER A 82 -14.75 -0.04 27.84
N THR A 83 -14.04 0.89 28.49
CA THR A 83 -13.73 2.19 27.88
C THR A 83 -12.29 2.20 27.35
N SER A 84 -12.12 2.52 26.07
CA SER A 84 -10.79 2.73 25.48
C SER A 84 -10.24 4.12 25.78
N ASP A 85 -8.93 4.30 25.58
CA ASP A 85 -8.24 5.60 25.65
C ASP A 85 -8.94 6.67 24.78
N PHE A 86 -9.39 6.30 23.59
CA PHE A 86 -10.13 7.19 22.69
C PHE A 86 -11.43 7.68 23.34
N VAL A 87 -12.26 6.75 23.83
CA VAL A 87 -13.54 7.06 24.47
C VAL A 87 -13.31 7.89 25.73
N GLN A 88 -12.34 7.54 26.57
CA GLN A 88 -12.01 8.28 27.78
C GLN A 88 -11.53 9.71 27.48
N THR A 89 -10.67 9.88 26.47
CA THR A 89 -10.14 11.18 26.06
C THR A 89 -11.25 12.12 25.60
N ILE A 90 -12.17 11.61 24.77
CA ILE A 90 -13.32 12.37 24.25
C ILE A 90 -14.36 12.64 25.33
N ARG A 91 -14.66 11.66 26.19
CA ARG A 91 -15.63 11.81 27.28
C ARG A 91 -15.17 12.83 28.32
N GLY A 92 -13.90 12.78 28.70
CA GLY A 92 -13.40 13.46 29.89
C GLY A 92 -13.94 12.84 31.20
N TYR A 93 -13.68 13.50 32.33
CA TYR A 93 -13.94 12.93 33.66
C TYR A 93 -15.40 13.06 34.16
N ASN A 94 -16.25 13.89 33.54
CA ASN A 94 -17.48 14.39 34.19
C ASN A 94 -18.83 14.16 33.47
N SER A 95 -18.91 13.36 32.40
CA SER A 95 -20.17 13.18 31.65
C SER A 95 -20.56 11.72 31.50
N SER A 96 -21.39 11.21 32.43
CA SER A 96 -22.28 10.10 32.14
C SER A 96 -23.49 10.67 31.42
N ILE A 97 -23.47 10.67 30.09
CA ILE A 97 -24.62 11.08 29.29
C ILE A 97 -25.53 9.86 29.15
N ASP A 98 -26.80 9.99 29.55
CA ASP A 98 -27.79 8.94 29.33
C ASP A 98 -28.05 8.86 27.82
N PRO A 99 -28.06 7.67 27.19
CA PRO A 99 -28.45 7.51 25.79
C PRO A 99 -29.77 8.22 25.42
N LYS A 100 -30.64 8.50 26.39
CA LYS A 100 -31.92 9.21 26.19
C LYS A 100 -31.82 10.73 26.21
N ASP A 101 -30.66 11.30 26.52
CA ASP A 101 -30.49 12.75 26.60
C ASP A 101 -30.58 13.39 25.19
N VAL A 102 -31.19 14.58 25.14
CA VAL A 102 -31.30 15.35 23.90
C VAL A 102 -29.93 15.89 23.53
N ILE A 103 -29.48 15.67 22.29
CA ILE A 103 -28.19 16.17 21.79
C ILE A 103 -28.19 17.72 21.84
N PRO A 104 -27.23 18.37 22.53
CA PRO A 104 -27.19 19.84 22.64
C PRO A 104 -26.90 20.58 21.33
N SER A 105 -27.60 21.70 21.06
CA SER A 105 -27.62 22.43 19.76
C SER A 105 -26.26 22.87 19.18
N HIS A 106 -25.23 22.92 20.01
CA HIS A 106 -23.89 23.36 19.65
C HIS A 106 -22.93 22.21 19.31
N VAL A 107 -23.41 20.95 19.36
CA VAL A 107 -22.67 19.75 18.99
C VAL A 107 -22.62 19.63 17.47
N ASN A 108 -21.44 19.30 16.94
CA ASN A 108 -21.25 19.08 15.50
C ASN A 108 -20.95 17.61 15.17
N HIS A 109 -20.50 16.84 16.16
CA HIS A 109 -20.06 15.46 15.98
C HIS A 109 -20.77 14.55 16.98
N VAL A 110 -21.34 13.45 16.49
CA VAL A 110 -21.93 12.40 17.33
C VAL A 110 -21.09 11.15 17.19
N VAL A 111 -20.58 10.65 18.31
CA VAL A 111 -19.80 9.40 18.38
C VAL A 111 -20.63 8.35 19.06
N ILE A 112 -20.87 7.24 18.39
CA ILE A 112 -21.47 6.04 18.97
C ILE A 112 -20.33 5.06 19.23
N ALA A 113 -19.98 4.89 20.51
CA ALA A 113 -19.01 3.88 20.92
C ALA A 113 -19.74 2.57 21.22
N ALA A 114 -19.31 1.47 20.61
CA ALA A 114 -19.92 0.15 20.79
C ALA A 114 -18.84 -0.95 20.84
N ASP A 115 -19.15 -2.02 21.56
CA ASP A 115 -18.30 -3.22 21.65
C ASP A 115 -18.74 -4.28 20.63
N GLU A 116 -17.87 -5.27 20.44
CA GLU A 116 -18.18 -6.45 19.66
C GLU A 116 -19.30 -7.26 20.33
N GLY A 117 -20.52 -7.15 19.78
CA GLY A 117 -21.71 -7.83 20.30
C GLY A 117 -22.88 -6.88 20.57
N THR A 118 -22.63 -5.58 20.74
CA THR A 118 -23.68 -4.57 21.01
C THR A 118 -24.82 -4.59 19.98
N PHE A 119 -24.50 -4.87 18.72
CA PHE A 119 -25.49 -4.93 17.63
C PHE A 119 -26.09 -6.32 17.39
N ASP A 120 -25.65 -7.35 18.11
CA ASP A 120 -26.23 -8.71 18.01
C ASP A 120 -27.46 -8.87 18.92
N GLU A 121 -27.57 -8.05 19.96
CA GLU A 121 -28.71 -8.11 20.87
C GLU A 121 -30.00 -7.67 20.20
N LYS A 122 -31.10 -8.40 20.44
CA LYS A 122 -32.43 -8.06 19.91
C LYS A 122 -33.07 -6.86 20.62
N THR A 123 -32.48 -6.40 21.72
CA THR A 123 -33.01 -5.30 22.53
C THR A 123 -32.95 -4.00 21.73
N PRO A 124 -34.08 -3.32 21.48
CA PRO A 124 -34.06 -2.04 20.78
C PRO A 124 -33.21 -1.04 21.58
N LEU A 125 -32.26 -0.41 20.90
CA LEU A 125 -31.44 0.67 21.45
C LEU A 125 -32.08 1.98 21.02
N ASP A 126 -32.57 2.76 21.99
CA ASP A 126 -33.09 4.09 21.73
C ASP A 126 -31.91 5.07 21.70
N LEU A 127 -31.63 5.63 20.52
CA LEU A 127 -30.57 6.62 20.31
C LEU A 127 -31.20 7.98 20.02
N PRO A 128 -30.61 9.07 20.53
CA PRO A 128 -31.17 10.38 20.31
C PRO A 128 -30.98 10.76 18.83
N GLN A 129 -32.03 11.32 18.23
CA GLN A 129 -31.97 11.68 16.81
C GLN A 129 -31.04 12.88 16.59
N PRO A 130 -30.04 12.75 15.71
CA PRO A 130 -29.22 13.89 15.31
C PRO A 130 -30.05 14.86 14.47
N TYR A 131 -29.71 16.15 14.54
CA TYR A 131 -30.37 17.20 13.75
C TYR A 131 -29.36 17.97 12.91
N GLY A 132 -29.86 18.57 11.83
CA GLY A 132 -29.07 19.41 10.94
C GLY A 132 -27.96 18.63 10.23
N SER A 133 -26.75 19.20 10.24
CA SER A 133 -25.58 18.71 9.50
C SER A 133 -24.54 17.99 10.38
N MET A 134 -24.96 17.42 11.50
CA MET A 134 -24.06 16.69 12.39
C MET A 134 -23.39 15.52 11.67
N LYS A 135 -22.11 15.29 11.98
CA LYS A 135 -21.35 14.15 11.47
C LYS A 135 -21.41 13.00 12.47
N ILE A 136 -21.62 11.79 11.96
CA ILE A 136 -21.80 10.58 12.77
C ILE A 136 -20.63 9.65 12.60
N TYR A 137 -20.10 9.22 13.73
CA TYR A 137 -18.92 8.37 13.85
C TYR A 137 -19.30 7.11 14.63
N LEU A 138 -18.81 5.96 14.17
CA LEU A 138 -18.90 4.71 14.89
C LEU A 138 -17.53 4.36 15.45
N ALA A 139 -17.36 4.44 16.77
CA ALA A 139 -16.18 3.96 17.48
C ALA A 139 -16.40 2.50 17.88
N TYR A 140 -15.94 1.58 17.04
CA TYR A 140 -16.21 0.15 17.19
C TYR A 140 -15.01 -0.55 17.83
N HIS A 141 -15.22 -1.13 19.00
CA HIS A 141 -14.21 -1.91 19.69
C HIS A 141 -14.33 -3.37 19.26
N TYR A 142 -13.22 -3.94 18.79
CA TYR A 142 -13.17 -5.31 18.34
C TYR A 142 -12.10 -6.09 19.09
N THR A 143 -12.31 -7.40 19.17
CA THR A 143 -11.35 -8.34 19.77
C THR A 143 -10.63 -9.15 18.70
N GLY A 144 -9.43 -9.62 19.02
CA GLY A 144 -8.56 -10.34 18.11
C GLY A 144 -7.93 -9.46 17.03
N SER A 145 -7.39 -10.13 16.00
CA SER A 145 -6.57 -9.49 14.96
C SER A 145 -7.27 -9.32 13.62
N GLN A 146 -8.57 -9.57 13.50
CA GLN A 146 -9.31 -9.49 12.24
C GLN A 146 -10.59 -8.67 12.44
N ILE A 147 -10.99 -7.94 11.41
CA ILE A 147 -12.21 -7.11 11.45
C ILE A 147 -12.98 -7.19 10.14
N ASN A 148 -14.26 -7.52 10.23
CA ASN A 148 -15.16 -7.59 9.09
C ASN A 148 -16.05 -6.34 9.05
N LEU A 149 -15.59 -5.30 8.33
CA LEU A 149 -16.28 -4.02 8.23
C LEU A 149 -17.68 -4.15 7.60
N LYS A 150 -17.84 -5.07 6.64
CA LYS A 150 -19.14 -5.38 6.03
C LYS A 150 -20.15 -5.92 7.05
N ARG A 151 -19.73 -6.87 7.91
CA ARG A 151 -20.57 -7.44 8.96
C ARG A 151 -20.97 -6.38 9.98
N ILE A 152 -20.02 -5.52 10.35
CA ILE A 152 -20.29 -4.38 11.25
C ILE A 152 -21.34 -3.45 10.64
N HIS A 153 -21.16 -3.03 9.40
CA HIS A 153 -22.12 -2.17 8.71
C HIS A 153 -23.50 -2.83 8.60
N ALA A 154 -23.58 -4.12 8.25
CA ALA A 154 -24.86 -4.84 8.15
C ALA A 154 -25.60 -4.86 9.49
N LYS A 155 -24.93 -5.28 10.57
CA LYS A 155 -25.53 -5.28 11.92
C LYS A 155 -25.94 -3.88 12.36
N TYR A 156 -25.14 -2.87 12.05
CA TYR A 156 -25.45 -1.47 12.38
C TYR A 156 -26.72 -1.01 11.67
N VAL A 157 -26.86 -1.26 10.36
CA VAL A 157 -28.04 -0.86 9.58
C VAL A 157 -29.28 -1.64 10.00
N ASP A 158 -29.14 -2.92 10.34
CA ASP A 158 -30.25 -3.72 10.87
C ASP A 158 -30.76 -3.16 12.21
N LYS A 159 -29.85 -2.64 13.05
CA LYS A 159 -30.19 -2.01 14.33
C LYS A 159 -30.74 -0.60 14.16
N PHE A 160 -30.18 0.18 13.24
CA PHE A 160 -30.51 1.58 12.98
C PHE A 160 -30.83 1.79 11.49
N PRO A 161 -32.05 1.42 11.05
CA PRO A 161 -32.41 1.49 9.63
C PRO A 161 -32.60 2.93 9.13
N PHE A 162 -32.73 3.90 10.03
CA PHE A 162 -32.93 5.30 9.67
C PHE A 162 -31.61 5.92 9.18
N GLY A 163 -31.62 6.43 7.94
CA GLY A 163 -30.42 6.98 7.30
C GLY A 163 -29.79 8.18 8.02
N CYS A 164 -30.53 8.86 8.90
CA CYS A 164 -30.02 9.97 9.70
C CYS A 164 -28.96 9.56 10.72
N LEU A 165 -28.87 8.27 11.09
CA LEU A 165 -27.84 7.74 11.99
C LEU A 165 -26.67 7.10 11.25
N ARG A 166 -26.66 7.10 9.92
CA ARG A 166 -25.64 6.34 9.16
C ARG A 166 -24.24 6.93 9.37
N PRO A 167 -23.28 6.17 9.93
CA PRO A 167 -21.93 6.66 10.12
C PRO A 167 -21.19 6.71 8.79
N ASN A 168 -20.57 7.86 8.50
CA ASN A 168 -19.67 8.00 7.35
C ASN A 168 -18.22 7.64 7.70
N HIS A 169 -17.90 7.59 8.99
CA HIS A 169 -16.57 7.30 9.52
C HIS A 169 -16.65 6.21 10.59
N ILE A 170 -15.93 5.12 10.38
CA ILE A 170 -15.70 4.09 11.40
C ILE A 170 -14.29 4.23 12.00
N ILE A 171 -14.22 4.22 13.32
CA ILE A 171 -13.00 4.20 14.13
C ILE A 171 -12.95 2.82 14.79
N ALA A 172 -12.22 1.90 14.19
CA ALA A 172 -12.05 0.53 14.66
C ALA A 172 -10.92 0.47 15.69
N ILE A 173 -11.24 0.13 16.93
CA ILE A 173 -10.33 0.16 18.08
C ILE A 173 -10.05 -1.28 18.54
N GLY A 174 -8.81 -1.75 18.36
CA GLY A 174 -8.40 -3.06 18.90
C GLY A 174 -8.27 -3.01 20.42
N GLN A 175 -8.96 -3.91 21.13
CA GLN A 175 -8.94 -3.99 22.59
C GLN A 175 -7.76 -4.82 23.13
N ASP A 176 -7.52 -5.97 22.52
CA ASP A 176 -6.59 -7.01 22.99
C ASP A 176 -5.47 -7.32 21.98
N SER A 177 -5.55 -6.76 20.77
CA SER A 177 -4.54 -6.93 19.71
C SER A 177 -4.01 -5.59 19.22
N SER A 178 -2.69 -5.53 19.07
CA SER A 178 -2.01 -4.45 18.32
C SER A 178 -1.73 -4.83 16.86
N GLN A 179 -2.17 -6.02 16.45
CA GLN A 179 -2.02 -6.54 15.11
C GLN A 179 -3.36 -6.54 14.39
N LEU A 180 -3.36 -6.16 13.12
CA LEU A 180 -4.50 -6.30 12.22
C LEU A 180 -4.10 -7.15 11.03
N ARG A 181 -4.93 -8.13 10.70
CA ARG A 181 -4.79 -9.01 9.54
C ARG A 181 -5.90 -8.72 8.55
N ILE A 182 -5.49 -8.55 7.31
CA ILE A 182 -6.33 -8.27 6.15
C ILE A 182 -6.11 -9.41 5.17
N GLU A 183 -7.15 -10.21 5.01
CA GLU A 183 -7.17 -11.31 4.06
C GLU A 183 -8.04 -10.97 2.87
N ARG A 184 -7.97 -11.83 1.87
CA ARG A 184 -8.85 -11.73 0.71
C ARG A 184 -10.26 -12.18 1.10
N ASP A 185 -11.27 -11.45 0.64
CA ASP A 185 -12.69 -11.79 0.79
C ASP A 185 -13.18 -11.91 2.26
N ASP A 186 -12.53 -11.21 3.21
CA ASP A 186 -12.87 -11.24 4.64
C ASP A 186 -13.88 -10.14 5.07
N GLY A 187 -14.40 -9.35 4.14
CA GLY A 187 -15.29 -8.21 4.39
C GLY A 187 -14.62 -6.88 4.76
N ASN A 188 -13.29 -6.75 4.56
CA ASN A 188 -12.53 -5.49 4.72
C ASN A 188 -12.61 -4.58 3.48
N MET A 189 -11.81 -3.51 3.44
CA MET A 189 -11.79 -2.50 2.35
C MET A 189 -11.24 -3.01 1.00
N PHE A 190 -10.61 -4.18 0.95
CA PHE A 190 -10.15 -4.82 -0.29
C PHE A 190 -11.08 -5.95 -0.74
N ASP A 191 -12.30 -6.00 -0.18
CA ASP A 191 -13.38 -6.87 -0.62
C ASP A 191 -14.36 -6.07 -1.51
N SER A 192 -14.77 -6.62 -2.65
CA SER A 192 -15.75 -5.97 -3.55
C SER A 192 -17.10 -5.70 -2.86
N TYR A 193 -17.47 -6.51 -1.88
CA TYR A 193 -18.70 -6.32 -1.10
C TYR A 193 -18.66 -5.12 -0.16
N PHE A 194 -17.48 -4.54 0.08
CA PHE A 194 -17.34 -3.25 0.76
C PHE A 194 -17.79 -2.07 -0.11
N TYR A 195 -18.04 -2.31 -1.41
CA TYR A 195 -18.42 -1.28 -2.37
C TYR A 195 -19.77 -1.58 -3.05
N PRO A 196 -20.88 -1.70 -2.32
CA PRO A 196 -22.19 -1.80 -2.95
C PRO A 196 -22.42 -0.58 -3.85
N GLU A 197 -22.85 -0.83 -5.10
CA GLU A 197 -23.06 0.23 -6.10
C GLU A 197 -21.83 1.13 -6.33
N ALA A 198 -20.63 0.59 -6.13
CA ALA A 198 -19.36 1.31 -6.27
C ALA A 198 -19.14 2.45 -5.27
N LYS A 199 -19.85 2.44 -4.14
CA LYS A 199 -19.65 3.38 -3.05
C LYS A 199 -19.17 2.62 -1.82
N PRO A 200 -18.13 3.09 -1.13
CA PRO A 200 -17.65 2.42 0.07
C PRO A 200 -18.73 2.41 1.15
N LEU A 201 -18.78 1.33 1.94
CA LEU A 201 -19.67 1.25 3.11
C LEU A 201 -19.38 2.36 4.14
N PHE A 202 -18.09 2.72 4.27
CA PHE A 202 -17.63 3.86 5.08
C PHE A 202 -16.68 4.72 4.24
N GLN A 203 -16.92 6.03 4.14
CA GLN A 203 -16.05 6.93 3.40
C GLN A 203 -14.70 7.12 4.11
N ASN A 204 -14.71 7.05 5.45
CA ASN A 204 -13.53 7.21 6.28
C ASN A 204 -13.37 5.99 7.19
N VAL A 205 -12.17 5.44 7.26
CA VAL A 205 -11.84 4.31 8.14
C VAL A 205 -10.58 4.67 8.92
N THR A 206 -10.65 4.50 10.24
CA THR A 206 -9.48 4.67 11.12
C THR A 206 -9.28 3.41 11.93
N PHE A 207 -8.09 2.83 11.84
CA PHE A 207 -7.68 1.73 12.71
C PHE A 207 -6.85 2.29 13.86
N PHE A 208 -7.36 2.11 15.08
CA PHE A 208 -6.76 2.58 16.31
C PHE A 208 -6.11 1.42 17.07
N ASN A 209 -5.03 1.70 17.80
CA ASN A 209 -4.18 0.74 18.52
C ASN A 209 -3.44 -0.30 17.66
N VAL A 210 -3.58 -0.27 16.34
CA VAL A 210 -2.86 -1.15 15.42
C VAL A 210 -1.43 -0.64 15.22
N ARG A 211 -0.45 -1.43 15.63
CA ARG A 211 0.99 -1.20 15.42
C ARG A 211 1.56 -2.02 14.26
N HIS A 212 0.97 -3.16 13.94
CA HIS A 212 1.40 -4.02 12.85
C HIS A 212 0.22 -4.44 11.97
N LEU A 213 0.31 -4.17 10.68
CA LEU A 213 -0.66 -4.59 9.67
C LEU A 213 -0.08 -5.75 8.85
N PHE A 214 -0.81 -6.86 8.80
CA PHE A 214 -0.55 -7.99 7.92
C PHE A 214 -1.55 -7.98 6.78
N ILE A 215 -1.07 -8.08 5.55
CA ILE A 215 -1.91 -8.14 4.35
C ILE A 215 -1.52 -9.39 3.57
N ASP A 216 -2.48 -10.17 3.08
CA ASP A 216 -2.15 -11.26 2.16
C ASP A 216 -1.37 -10.73 0.94
N LYS A 217 -0.29 -11.42 0.57
CA LYS A 217 0.66 -10.96 -0.47
C LYS A 217 0.03 -10.72 -1.85
N THR A 218 -1.09 -11.38 -2.17
CA THR A 218 -1.85 -11.18 -3.42
C THR A 218 -2.99 -10.17 -3.29
N CYS A 219 -3.43 -9.86 -2.06
CA CYS A 219 -4.66 -9.14 -1.77
C CYS A 219 -4.84 -7.88 -2.62
N LEU A 220 -3.83 -7.00 -2.63
CA LEU A 220 -3.89 -5.73 -3.35
C LEU A 220 -3.95 -5.91 -4.88
N SER A 221 -3.15 -6.82 -5.42
CA SER A 221 -3.17 -7.14 -6.86
C SER A 221 -4.51 -7.74 -7.28
N ASP A 222 -5.06 -8.63 -6.45
CA ASP A 222 -6.36 -9.25 -6.71
C ASP A 222 -7.50 -8.22 -6.65
N PHE A 223 -7.49 -7.34 -5.66
CA PHE A 223 -8.45 -6.25 -5.51
C PHE A 223 -8.44 -5.28 -6.71
N ALA A 224 -7.26 -4.87 -7.17
CA ALA A 224 -7.12 -3.99 -8.34
C ALA A 224 -7.72 -4.58 -9.63
N GLN A 225 -7.81 -5.91 -9.71
CA GLN A 225 -8.36 -6.65 -10.84
C GLN A 225 -9.86 -6.93 -10.70
N MET A 226 -10.46 -6.58 -9.56
CA MET A 226 -11.90 -6.66 -9.39
C MET A 226 -12.62 -5.55 -10.18
N ARG A 227 -13.80 -5.89 -10.68
CA ARG A 227 -14.70 -5.02 -11.44
C ARG A 227 -16.09 -5.06 -10.82
N GLN A 228 -16.83 -3.96 -11.00
CA GLN A 228 -18.23 -3.88 -10.56
C GLN A 228 -19.05 -5.08 -11.04
N GLY A 229 -19.89 -5.62 -10.15
CA GLY A 229 -20.61 -6.88 -10.38
C GLY A 229 -19.98 -8.13 -9.75
N ASN A 230 -18.98 -7.97 -8.87
CA ASN A 230 -18.21 -9.05 -8.24
C ASN A 230 -17.50 -9.97 -9.25
N LEU A 231 -16.97 -9.36 -10.32
CA LEU A 231 -16.20 -10.04 -11.34
C LEU A 231 -14.71 -9.76 -11.15
N LYS A 232 -13.88 -10.79 -11.28
CA LYS A 232 -12.41 -10.70 -11.33
C LYS A 232 -11.96 -10.94 -12.76
N TRP A 233 -11.11 -10.09 -13.31
CA TRP A 233 -10.47 -10.38 -14.61
C TRP A 233 -9.64 -11.66 -14.49
N SER A 234 -9.82 -12.65 -15.37
CA SER A 234 -9.06 -13.91 -15.33
C SER A 234 -7.93 -13.91 -16.34
N LYS A 235 -8.24 -13.83 -17.64
CA LYS A 235 -7.28 -13.82 -18.75
C LYS A 235 -7.92 -13.34 -20.05
N LYS A 236 -7.08 -13.00 -21.04
CA LYS A 236 -7.52 -12.81 -22.43
C LYS A 236 -7.43 -14.16 -23.17
N GLY A 237 -8.55 -14.70 -23.61
CA GLY A 237 -8.63 -15.87 -24.48
C GLY A 237 -8.59 -15.50 -25.96
N GLU A 238 -8.64 -16.51 -26.82
CA GLU A 238 -8.71 -16.33 -28.28
C GLU A 238 -9.99 -15.59 -28.71
N HIS A 239 -11.06 -15.73 -27.92
CA HIS A 239 -12.39 -15.12 -28.13
C HIS A 239 -12.68 -13.99 -27.11
N GLY A 240 -11.68 -13.16 -26.82
CA GLY A 240 -11.86 -11.98 -25.96
C GLY A 240 -11.51 -12.19 -24.48
N VAL A 241 -12.14 -11.44 -23.57
CA VAL A 241 -11.74 -11.36 -22.16
C VAL A 241 -12.58 -12.29 -21.28
N ILE A 242 -11.91 -13.11 -20.46
CA ILE A 242 -12.54 -14.01 -19.50
C ILE A 242 -12.58 -13.35 -18.12
N PHE A 243 -13.77 -13.29 -17.52
CA PHE A 243 -13.97 -12.86 -16.14
C PHE A 243 -14.49 -14.02 -15.29
N GLU A 244 -13.97 -14.13 -14.08
CA GLU A 244 -14.44 -15.07 -13.06
C GLU A 244 -15.37 -14.36 -12.09
N ARG A 245 -16.54 -14.93 -11.81
CA ARG A 245 -17.43 -14.43 -10.76
C ARG A 245 -16.98 -14.96 -9.41
N LEU A 246 -16.78 -14.07 -8.45
CA LEU A 246 -16.57 -14.45 -7.06
C LEU A 246 -17.93 -14.81 -6.45
N GLY A 247 -18.22 -16.11 -6.36
CA GLY A 247 -19.49 -16.63 -5.87
C GLY A 247 -19.49 -16.90 -4.36
N LYS A 248 -20.57 -16.52 -3.68
CA LYS A 248 -20.95 -17.04 -2.34
C LYS A 248 -21.03 -18.57 -2.39
N TYR A 249 -20.36 -19.25 -1.47
CA TYR A 249 -20.76 -20.60 -1.07
C TYR A 249 -22.14 -20.51 -0.41
N TYR A 250 -23.20 -20.81 -1.14
CA TYR A 250 -24.48 -21.17 -0.52
C TYR A 250 -24.39 -22.64 -0.12
N ARG A 251 -24.27 -22.90 1.19
CA ARG A 251 -24.63 -24.21 1.78
C ARG A 251 -26.15 -24.23 1.90
N GLU A 252 -26.83 -24.91 0.98
CA GLU A 252 -28.22 -25.34 1.21
C GLU A 252 -28.39 -26.80 0.76
N ASN A 253 -28.64 -27.65 1.76
CA ASN A 253 -29.19 -29.01 1.72
C ASN A 253 -28.64 -30.03 0.69
N GLU A 254 -27.75 -30.92 1.17
CA GLU A 254 -27.24 -32.12 0.46
C GLU A 254 -28.32 -33.16 0.11
N THR A 255 -29.53 -33.04 0.62
CA THR A 255 -30.60 -34.05 0.44
C THR A 255 -31.39 -33.90 -0.86
N LEU A 256 -31.30 -32.78 -1.58
CA LEU A 256 -32.14 -32.52 -2.78
C LEU A 256 -31.40 -32.56 -4.12
N TYR A 257 -30.07 -32.46 -4.16
CA TYR A 257 -29.30 -32.58 -5.42
C TYR A 257 -27.93 -33.23 -5.18
N PRO A 258 -27.65 -34.42 -5.76
CA PRO A 258 -26.32 -35.02 -5.66
C PRO A 258 -25.36 -34.25 -6.59
N VAL A 259 -24.49 -33.41 -6.02
CA VAL A 259 -23.48 -32.69 -6.80
C VAL A 259 -22.27 -33.60 -7.01
N LYS A 260 -22.12 -34.11 -8.24
CA LYS A 260 -20.82 -34.53 -8.77
C LYS A 260 -19.94 -33.29 -8.91
N LYS A 261 -18.76 -33.29 -8.29
CA LYS A 261 -17.75 -32.23 -8.49
C LYS A 261 -17.17 -32.34 -9.89
N GLU A 262 -17.66 -31.51 -10.80
CA GLU A 262 -17.00 -31.16 -12.06
C GLU A 262 -16.68 -29.67 -12.06
N TRP A 263 -15.45 -29.32 -12.43
CA TRP A 263 -15.00 -27.94 -12.59
C TRP A 263 -15.63 -27.39 -13.88
N VAL A 264 -16.62 -26.50 -13.75
CA VAL A 264 -17.27 -25.85 -14.90
C VAL A 264 -16.92 -24.35 -14.92
N THR A 265 -16.22 -23.90 -15.95
CA THR A 265 -16.10 -22.49 -16.33
C THR A 265 -17.48 -22.02 -16.78
N LYS A 266 -18.19 -21.23 -15.96
CA LYS A 266 -19.52 -20.72 -16.32
C LYS A 266 -19.42 -19.29 -16.87
N GLN A 267 -19.88 -19.10 -18.11
CA GLN A 267 -20.33 -17.80 -18.62
C GLN A 267 -21.63 -17.43 -17.88
N TYR A 268 -21.75 -16.19 -17.39
CA TYR A 268 -22.92 -15.76 -16.61
C TYR A 268 -23.82 -14.81 -17.38
N ARG A 269 -25.12 -14.99 -17.15
CA ARG A 269 -26.15 -13.96 -17.32
C ARG A 269 -26.86 -13.72 -16.00
N ALA A 270 -27.30 -12.49 -15.77
CA ALA A 270 -28.21 -12.09 -14.70
C ALA A 270 -29.21 -11.09 -15.31
N ASN A 271 -30.50 -11.09 -14.95
CA ASN A 271 -30.98 -10.84 -13.60
C ASN A 271 -32.32 -11.52 -13.27
N GLY A 272 -32.37 -12.01 -12.03
CA GLY A 272 -33.51 -12.10 -11.11
C GLY A 272 -34.88 -12.48 -11.68
N PHE A 273 -35.43 -13.59 -11.19
CA PHE A 273 -36.64 -14.26 -11.66
C PHE A 273 -36.40 -15.31 -12.76
N VAL A 274 -37.23 -16.35 -12.66
CA VAL A 274 -37.27 -17.53 -13.52
C VAL A 274 -37.45 -17.10 -14.97
N GLU A 275 -36.37 -17.08 -15.76
CA GLU A 275 -36.33 -17.34 -17.20
C GLU A 275 -34.89 -17.15 -17.73
N THR A 276 -34.34 -18.18 -18.37
CA THR A 276 -33.10 -18.11 -19.17
C THR A 276 -33.30 -17.15 -20.34
N ARG A 277 -32.41 -16.15 -20.51
CA ARG A 277 -32.43 -15.27 -21.70
C ARG A 277 -31.07 -15.06 -22.33
N ASP A 278 -30.97 -15.31 -23.64
CA ASP A 278 -30.01 -14.82 -24.66
C ASP A 278 -29.17 -13.54 -24.35
N ILE A 279 -27.84 -13.50 -24.49
CA ILE A 279 -27.01 -12.29 -24.67
C ILE A 279 -26.11 -12.66 -25.84
N GLU A 280 -26.27 -11.92 -26.93
CA GLU A 280 -25.56 -12.12 -28.18
C GLU A 280 -24.26 -11.29 -28.19
N VAL A 281 -23.18 -11.93 -28.62
CA VAL A 281 -21.95 -11.26 -29.05
C VAL A 281 -22.09 -11.08 -30.56
N TYR A 282 -22.06 -9.84 -31.05
CA TYR A 282 -22.12 -9.58 -32.49
C TYR A 282 -20.72 -9.60 -33.08
N ASP A 283 -20.51 -10.47 -34.06
CA ASP A 283 -19.39 -10.41 -34.98
C ASP A 283 -19.70 -9.34 -36.04
N ARG A 284 -19.06 -8.18 -35.93
CA ARG A 284 -18.91 -7.25 -37.05
C ARG A 284 -17.42 -7.14 -37.35
N ASP A 285 -17.05 -7.69 -38.50
CA ASP A 285 -15.75 -7.48 -39.14
C ASP A 285 -14.53 -8.01 -38.36
N GLY A 286 -14.67 -9.13 -37.64
CA GLY A 286 -13.52 -9.83 -37.03
C GLY A 286 -12.90 -9.13 -35.82
N CYS A 287 -13.57 -8.10 -35.30
CA CYS A 287 -13.31 -7.52 -33.98
C CYS A 287 -14.52 -7.81 -33.09
N GLU A 288 -14.37 -8.75 -32.16
CA GLU A 288 -15.38 -9.03 -31.14
C GLU A 288 -15.50 -7.82 -30.18
N GLU A 289 -16.47 -6.95 -30.42
CA GLU A 289 -16.81 -5.89 -29.47
C GLU A 289 -17.72 -6.46 -28.37
N PRO A 290 -17.36 -6.28 -27.08
CA PRO A 290 -18.25 -6.66 -25.99
C PRO A 290 -19.57 -5.91 -26.13
N SER A 291 -20.71 -6.58 -25.93
CA SER A 291 -22.03 -5.96 -26.08
C SER A 291 -22.12 -4.67 -25.25
N ASN A 292 -22.88 -3.67 -25.71
CA ASN A 292 -23.08 -2.41 -24.97
C ASN A 292 -23.51 -2.65 -23.51
N GLU A 293 -24.23 -3.76 -23.25
CA GLU A 293 -24.65 -4.21 -21.93
C GLU A 293 -23.52 -4.82 -21.08
N LEU A 294 -22.62 -5.61 -21.66
CA LEU A 294 -21.40 -6.07 -20.98
C LEU A 294 -20.48 -4.88 -20.70
N GLN A 295 -20.32 -3.96 -21.65
CA GLN A 295 -19.61 -2.70 -21.44
C GLN A 295 -20.25 -1.84 -20.35
N LEU A 296 -21.57 -1.91 -20.16
CA LEU A 296 -22.34 -1.29 -19.07
C LEU A 296 -22.13 -1.96 -17.70
N LEU A 297 -22.03 -3.28 -17.67
CA LEU A 297 -21.73 -4.06 -16.45
C LEU A 297 -20.26 -3.94 -16.02
N MET A 298 -19.35 -3.80 -16.98
CA MET A 298 -17.90 -3.69 -16.78
C MET A 298 -17.41 -2.32 -16.30
N LYS A 299 -18.32 -1.36 -16.04
CA LYS A 299 -17.95 0.06 -16.25
C LYS A 299 -16.80 0.59 -15.43
N LYS A 300 -16.59 0.16 -14.18
CA LYS A 300 -15.49 0.72 -13.36
C LYS A 300 -14.90 -0.27 -12.36
N SER A 301 -13.59 -0.13 -12.14
CA SER A 301 -12.85 -0.75 -11.06
C SER A 301 -13.35 -0.24 -9.70
N TYR A 302 -13.25 -1.07 -8.66
CA TYR A 302 -13.45 -0.62 -7.27
C TYR A 302 -12.32 0.29 -6.79
N LEU A 303 -11.21 0.35 -7.53
CA LEU A 303 -10.05 1.16 -7.19
C LEU A 303 -10.36 2.65 -7.09
N THR A 304 -11.17 3.21 -8.00
CA THR A 304 -11.53 4.63 -7.94
C THR A 304 -12.30 4.94 -6.65
N ALA A 305 -13.21 4.05 -6.25
CA ALA A 305 -13.95 4.20 -4.99
C ALA A 305 -13.00 4.11 -3.79
N TYR A 306 -12.08 3.14 -3.80
CA TYR A 306 -11.03 3.00 -2.79
C TYR A 306 -10.14 4.24 -2.66
N LEU A 307 -9.67 4.79 -3.79
CA LEU A 307 -8.79 5.97 -3.79
C LEU A 307 -9.50 7.24 -3.30
N SER A 308 -10.84 7.27 -3.32
CA SER A 308 -11.64 8.36 -2.76
C SER A 308 -11.82 8.29 -1.24
N MET A 309 -11.51 7.14 -0.62
CA MET A 309 -11.66 6.95 0.82
C MET A 309 -10.53 7.60 1.60
N SER A 310 -10.83 8.04 2.83
CA SER A 310 -9.81 8.46 3.78
C SER A 310 -9.47 7.30 4.72
N MET A 311 -8.25 6.80 4.62
CA MET A 311 -7.74 5.72 5.47
C MET A 311 -6.72 6.28 6.46
N SER A 312 -6.81 5.89 7.72
CA SER A 312 -5.88 6.33 8.76
C SER A 312 -5.50 5.18 9.68
N CYS A 313 -4.20 5.05 9.97
CA CYS A 313 -3.69 4.11 10.96
C CYS A 313 -2.53 4.81 11.72
N PRO A 314 -2.85 5.71 12.66
CA PRO A 314 -1.87 6.66 13.20
C PRO A 314 -0.72 6.01 13.98
N GLN A 315 -0.95 4.86 14.61
CA GLN A 315 0.03 4.15 15.43
C GLN A 315 0.74 3.01 14.67
N LEU A 316 0.50 2.88 13.36
CA LEU A 316 1.08 1.81 12.57
C LEU A 316 2.59 1.99 12.42
N GLU A 317 3.36 1.02 12.89
CA GLU A 317 4.83 1.02 12.82
C GLU A 317 5.33 0.15 11.65
N ALA A 318 4.61 -0.94 11.35
CA ALA A 318 5.03 -1.94 10.36
C ALA A 318 3.89 -2.46 9.47
N VAL A 319 4.19 -2.69 8.18
CA VAL A 319 3.34 -3.44 7.23
C VAL A 319 4.10 -4.66 6.71
N THR A 320 3.52 -5.85 6.89
CA THR A 320 4.05 -7.12 6.39
C THR A 320 3.08 -7.77 5.41
N PHE A 321 3.57 -8.22 4.26
CA PHE A 321 2.77 -8.97 3.31
C PHE A 321 3.06 -10.46 3.46
N ALA A 322 2.15 -11.24 4.06
CA ALA A 322 2.36 -12.66 4.34
C ALA A 322 1.04 -13.42 4.21
N ARG A 323 1.11 -14.69 3.80
CA ARG A 323 -0.07 -15.57 3.72
C ARG A 323 -0.42 -16.20 5.08
N ASP A 324 0.62 -16.55 5.85
CA ASP A 324 0.50 -17.09 7.21
C ASP A 324 1.81 -16.88 7.98
N GLU A 325 1.76 -16.69 9.31
CA GLU A 325 2.96 -16.53 10.16
C GLU A 325 3.87 -17.78 10.15
N LYS A 326 3.32 -18.94 9.77
CA LYS A 326 4.05 -20.22 9.77
C LYS A 326 4.90 -20.46 8.52
N ASP A 327 4.69 -19.69 7.46
CA ASP A 327 5.46 -19.81 6.22
C ASP A 327 6.72 -18.94 6.29
N GLU A 328 7.66 -19.30 7.17
CA GLU A 328 8.98 -18.64 7.28
C GLU A 328 9.80 -18.70 5.96
N LYS A 329 9.44 -19.60 5.04
CA LYS A 329 10.11 -19.77 3.75
C LYS A 329 9.60 -18.84 2.65
N ASP A 330 8.40 -18.28 2.79
CA ASP A 330 7.82 -17.45 1.74
C ASP A 330 8.32 -16.00 1.87
N THR A 331 8.60 -15.34 0.74
CA THR A 331 9.06 -13.96 0.79
C THR A 331 7.89 -13.09 1.23
N ASN A 332 7.99 -12.53 2.44
CA ASN A 332 7.00 -11.61 3.00
C ASN A 332 6.98 -10.27 2.23
N LEU A 333 6.52 -10.26 0.99
CA LEU A 333 6.56 -9.12 0.06
C LEU A 333 5.23 -8.98 -0.67
N ASN A 334 4.81 -7.73 -0.89
CA ASN A 334 3.63 -7.40 -1.68
C ASN A 334 3.84 -7.84 -3.13
N MET A 335 2.96 -8.66 -3.69
CA MET A 335 3.06 -9.06 -5.09
C MET A 335 2.39 -8.04 -5.99
N VAL A 336 3.20 -7.33 -6.79
CA VAL A 336 2.75 -6.31 -7.74
C VAL A 336 2.71 -6.95 -9.13
N ASN A 337 1.53 -7.34 -9.59
CA ASN A 337 1.36 -8.08 -10.84
C ASN A 337 1.23 -7.16 -12.06
N LEU A 338 2.37 -6.63 -12.49
CA LEU A 338 2.47 -5.77 -13.67
C LEU A 338 2.09 -6.49 -14.95
N HIS A 339 2.45 -7.76 -15.11
CA HIS A 339 2.09 -8.55 -16.29
C HIS A 339 0.57 -8.58 -16.49
N ARG A 340 -0.17 -8.96 -15.45
CA ARG A 340 -1.63 -9.01 -15.45
C ARG A 340 -2.25 -7.64 -15.68
N PHE A 341 -1.77 -6.62 -14.96
CA PHE A 341 -2.28 -5.26 -15.09
C PHE A 341 -2.16 -4.73 -16.52
N LEU A 342 -1.00 -4.94 -17.17
CA LEU A 342 -0.74 -4.43 -18.52
C LEU A 342 -1.47 -5.19 -19.62
N GLN A 343 -1.80 -6.46 -19.40
CA GLN A 343 -2.60 -7.25 -20.34
C GLN A 343 -4.10 -6.98 -20.24
N SER A 344 -4.55 -6.46 -19.09
CA SER A 344 -5.95 -6.10 -18.87
C SER A 344 -6.26 -4.69 -19.38
N SER A 345 -7.46 -4.49 -19.93
CA SER A 345 -8.02 -3.14 -20.01
C SER A 345 -8.32 -2.66 -18.58
N SER A 346 -7.80 -1.49 -18.23
CA SER A 346 -8.13 -0.85 -16.95
C SER A 346 -8.54 0.59 -17.18
N ASP A 347 -9.49 1.01 -16.36
CA ASP A 347 -10.04 2.36 -16.25
C ASP A 347 -9.23 3.24 -15.29
N TYR A 348 -8.12 2.72 -14.78
CA TYR A 348 -7.17 3.41 -13.91
C TYR A 348 -5.75 3.33 -14.48
N THR A 349 -4.95 4.32 -14.10
CA THR A 349 -3.57 4.54 -14.52
C THR A 349 -2.59 3.59 -13.80
N LEU A 350 -1.40 3.41 -14.36
CA LEU A 350 -0.31 2.70 -13.68
C LEU A 350 0.08 3.41 -12.38
N GLN A 351 -0.02 4.74 -12.32
CA GLN A 351 0.25 5.51 -11.10
C GLN A 351 -0.74 5.18 -9.98
N GLU A 352 -2.03 5.10 -10.30
CA GLU A 352 -3.08 4.71 -9.34
C GLU A 352 -2.88 3.26 -8.86
N TYR A 353 -2.51 2.36 -9.78
CA TYR A 353 -2.17 0.98 -9.44
C TYR A 353 -1.01 0.90 -8.44
N LEU A 354 0.10 1.60 -8.72
CA LEU A 354 1.24 1.64 -7.80
C LEU A 354 0.90 2.37 -6.49
N THR A 355 0.00 3.35 -6.52
CA THR A 355 -0.47 4.06 -5.31
C THR A 355 -1.18 3.10 -4.37
N LEU A 356 -2.06 2.22 -4.86
CA LEU A 356 -2.67 1.15 -4.07
C LEU A 356 -1.60 0.27 -3.39
N HIS A 357 -0.63 -0.23 -4.18
CA HIS A 357 0.41 -1.11 -3.64
C HIS A 357 1.33 -0.42 -2.63
N SER A 358 1.50 0.89 -2.76
CA SER A 358 2.29 1.70 -1.83
C SER A 358 1.56 2.12 -0.56
N LEU A 359 0.24 1.90 -0.46
CA LEU A 359 -0.62 2.38 0.63
C LEU A 359 -0.48 3.89 0.92
N ARG A 360 -0.06 4.69 -0.07
CA ARG A 360 0.22 6.13 0.14
C ARG A 360 -1.01 7.00 0.29
N ASN A 361 -2.18 6.49 -0.07
CA ASN A 361 -3.45 7.15 0.23
C ASN A 361 -3.87 6.98 1.71
N TRP A 362 -3.07 6.28 2.53
CA TRP A 362 -3.31 6.15 3.96
C TRP A 362 -2.50 7.17 4.76
N ASN A 363 -3.09 7.71 5.82
CA ASN A 363 -2.39 8.49 6.82
C ASN A 363 -1.65 7.57 7.81
N LEU A 364 -0.34 7.41 7.62
CA LEU A 364 0.53 6.48 8.37
C LEU A 364 1.73 7.20 9.01
N PRO A 365 1.54 8.18 9.92
CA PRO A 365 2.62 9.03 10.44
C PRO A 365 3.71 8.27 11.21
N SER A 366 3.36 7.13 11.82
CA SER A 366 4.28 6.33 12.64
C SER A 366 5.02 5.25 11.86
N ILE A 367 4.73 5.07 10.56
CA ILE A 367 5.29 3.95 9.78
C ILE A 367 6.82 4.06 9.74
N ARG A 368 7.49 2.93 9.93
CA ARG A 368 8.95 2.81 9.82
C ARG A 368 9.34 1.64 8.93
N ILE A 369 8.56 0.56 8.97
CA ILE A 369 8.87 -0.69 8.29
C ILE A 369 7.79 -0.99 7.26
N PHE A 370 8.22 -1.25 6.03
CA PHE A 370 7.37 -1.80 4.97
C PHE A 370 8.13 -2.97 4.37
N SER A 371 7.59 -4.17 4.50
CA SER A 371 8.30 -5.42 4.17
C SER A 371 8.82 -5.46 2.72
N GLY A 372 8.07 -4.88 1.78
CA GLY A 372 8.58 -4.60 0.44
C GLY A 372 7.67 -5.09 -0.68
N HIS A 373 8.23 -5.15 -1.89
CA HIS A 373 7.55 -5.54 -3.11
C HIS A 373 8.26 -6.68 -3.82
N ASN A 374 7.47 -7.50 -4.50
CA ASN A 374 7.92 -8.46 -5.50
C ASN A 374 7.17 -8.18 -6.80
N PHE A 375 7.88 -7.63 -7.80
CA PHE A 375 7.26 -7.37 -9.09
C PHE A 375 7.10 -8.66 -9.90
N LEU A 376 5.89 -8.94 -10.38
CA LEU A 376 5.60 -10.06 -11.27
C LEU A 376 5.47 -9.52 -12.71
N TRP A 377 6.48 -9.85 -13.52
CA TRP A 377 6.61 -9.47 -14.92
C TRP A 377 6.17 -10.56 -15.90
N HIS A 378 5.74 -11.71 -15.39
CA HIS A 378 5.46 -12.92 -16.14
C HIS A 378 4.34 -13.73 -15.48
N GLU A 379 3.85 -14.76 -16.16
CA GLU A 379 2.97 -15.76 -15.56
C GLU A 379 3.75 -16.66 -14.58
N GLU A 380 3.14 -17.02 -13.45
CA GLU A 380 3.81 -17.67 -12.30
C GLU A 380 4.50 -19.01 -12.63
N THR A 381 4.11 -19.69 -13.70
CA THR A 381 4.56 -21.05 -14.08
C THR A 381 5.65 -21.09 -15.17
N THR A 382 6.32 -19.97 -15.43
CA THR A 382 7.28 -19.86 -16.55
C THR A 382 8.73 -20.15 -16.14
N SER A 383 9.52 -20.68 -17.08
CA SER A 383 10.97 -20.87 -16.91
C SER A 383 11.69 -19.53 -16.76
N SER A 384 12.84 -19.48 -16.08
CA SER A 384 13.57 -18.24 -15.78
C SER A 384 13.94 -17.44 -17.04
N ALA A 385 14.20 -18.11 -18.16
CA ALA A 385 14.43 -17.45 -19.45
C ALA A 385 13.15 -16.80 -20.01
N LYS A 386 12.00 -17.47 -19.89
CA LYS A 386 10.71 -16.93 -20.31
C LYS A 386 10.27 -15.75 -19.42
N LYS A 387 10.54 -15.81 -18.11
CA LYS A 387 10.30 -14.69 -17.18
C LYS A 387 10.88 -13.36 -17.68
N TYR A 388 12.10 -13.41 -18.18
CA TYR A 388 12.74 -12.22 -18.74
C TYR A 388 12.23 -11.82 -20.12
N ALA A 389 12.00 -12.79 -21.02
CA ALA A 389 11.42 -12.50 -22.33
C ALA A 389 10.06 -11.79 -22.20
N ASP A 390 9.23 -12.26 -21.27
CA ASP A 390 7.96 -11.63 -20.91
C ASP A 390 8.20 -10.22 -20.35
N ALA A 391 9.14 -10.04 -19.42
CA ALA A 391 9.48 -8.73 -18.88
C ALA A 391 9.92 -7.72 -19.97
N ILE A 392 10.80 -8.13 -20.91
CA ILE A 392 11.21 -7.31 -22.06
C ILE A 392 9.98 -6.92 -22.88
N SER A 393 9.12 -7.88 -23.20
CA SER A 393 7.96 -7.65 -24.06
C SER A 393 6.99 -6.62 -23.46
N LEU A 394 6.97 -6.48 -22.13
CA LEU A 394 6.13 -5.52 -21.42
C LEU A 394 6.71 -4.10 -21.37
N ILE A 395 8.03 -3.92 -21.51
CA ILE A 395 8.67 -2.59 -21.39
C ILE A 395 8.07 -1.58 -22.39
N PRO A 396 7.93 -1.88 -23.70
CA PRO A 396 7.30 -0.96 -24.65
C PRO A 396 5.85 -0.62 -24.28
N THR A 397 5.11 -1.61 -23.77
CA THR A 397 3.71 -1.45 -23.34
C THR A 397 3.62 -0.48 -22.16
N ILE A 398 4.49 -0.63 -21.15
CA ILE A 398 4.54 0.29 -20.01
C ILE A 398 4.87 1.70 -20.48
N ARG A 399 5.88 1.86 -21.32
CA ARG A 399 6.28 3.20 -21.79
C ARG A 399 5.19 3.88 -22.61
N SER A 400 4.55 3.15 -23.53
CA SER A 400 3.40 3.64 -24.29
C SER A 400 2.26 4.06 -23.37
N ARG A 401 2.01 3.27 -22.32
CA ARG A 401 0.96 3.53 -21.34
C ARG A 401 1.27 4.76 -20.48
N VAL A 402 2.47 4.84 -19.91
CA VAL A 402 2.92 5.99 -19.13
C VAL A 402 2.90 7.26 -19.97
N GLN A 403 3.32 7.20 -21.23
CA GLN A 403 3.27 8.35 -22.14
C GLN A 403 1.85 8.86 -22.37
N LYS A 404 0.87 7.95 -22.48
CA LYS A 404 -0.56 8.31 -22.64
C LYS A 404 -1.18 8.83 -21.35
N GLU A 405 -0.75 8.31 -20.20
CA GLU A 405 -1.30 8.65 -18.88
C GLU A 405 -0.66 9.90 -18.27
N SER A 406 0.59 10.21 -18.63
CA SER A 406 1.34 11.37 -18.15
C SER A 406 0.87 12.65 -18.86
N PRO A 407 0.45 13.69 -18.13
CA PRO A 407 0.12 15.00 -18.72
C PRO A 407 1.27 15.58 -19.56
N ASP A 408 2.50 15.37 -19.10
CA ASP A 408 3.72 15.89 -19.75
C ASP A 408 4.34 14.92 -20.78
N GLY A 409 3.67 13.80 -21.08
CA GLY A 409 4.14 12.81 -22.04
C GLY A 409 5.45 12.10 -21.66
N LEU A 410 5.74 11.97 -20.36
CA LEU A 410 6.94 11.29 -19.86
C LEU A 410 6.94 9.81 -20.29
N LEU A 411 8.14 9.27 -20.55
CA LEU A 411 8.35 7.85 -20.87
C LEU A 411 8.67 7.00 -19.64
N HIS A 412 8.61 7.59 -18.45
CA HIS A 412 8.94 6.96 -17.17
C HIS A 412 7.89 7.33 -16.13
N ILE A 413 7.64 6.41 -15.19
CA ILE A 413 6.73 6.68 -14.07
C ILE A 413 7.51 7.18 -12.87
N ASN A 414 7.06 8.29 -12.28
CA ASN A 414 7.58 8.77 -11.00
C ASN A 414 6.81 8.09 -9.87
N ALA A 415 7.35 6.98 -9.38
CA ALA A 415 6.70 6.14 -8.40
C ALA A 415 7.28 6.36 -7.00
N GLN A 416 6.38 6.43 -6.01
CA GLN A 416 6.73 6.28 -4.61
C GLN A 416 6.12 4.95 -4.17
N LEU A 417 6.96 3.91 -4.11
CA LEU A 417 6.48 2.55 -3.97
C LEU A 417 6.13 2.18 -2.53
N VAL A 418 6.49 3.00 -1.54
CA VAL A 418 6.19 2.72 -0.13
C VAL A 418 5.63 3.98 0.55
N PRO A 419 4.93 3.85 1.70
CA PRO A 419 4.44 5.00 2.45
C PRO A 419 5.54 5.98 2.82
N ASP A 420 5.17 7.26 2.92
CA ASP A 420 6.06 8.30 3.44
C ASP A 420 6.40 7.98 4.92
N GLY A 421 7.68 8.14 5.31
CA GLY A 421 8.17 7.77 6.64
C GLY A 421 8.86 6.40 6.74
N VAL A 422 8.68 5.51 5.76
CA VAL A 422 9.39 4.22 5.70
C VAL A 422 10.90 4.44 5.58
N LEU A 423 11.66 3.78 6.46
CA LEU A 423 13.11 3.88 6.51
C LEU A 423 13.81 2.71 5.81
N HIS A 424 13.17 1.54 5.80
CA HIS A 424 13.75 0.29 5.32
C HIS A 424 12.74 -0.48 4.48
N THR A 425 13.16 -0.94 3.31
CA THR A 425 12.32 -1.76 2.42
C THR A 425 13.14 -2.69 1.52
N LYS A 426 12.45 -3.62 0.87
CA LYS A 426 12.99 -4.55 -0.12
C LYS A 426 12.16 -4.48 -1.41
N ILE A 427 12.83 -4.55 -2.56
CA ILE A 427 12.17 -4.63 -3.86
C ILE A 427 12.82 -5.77 -4.63
N ASN A 428 12.05 -6.79 -4.95
CA ASN A 428 12.47 -7.93 -5.76
C ASN A 428 12.00 -7.81 -7.20
N ASN A 429 12.73 -8.50 -8.09
CA ASN A 429 12.52 -8.51 -9.52
C ASN A 429 12.54 -7.11 -10.13
N TRP A 430 13.46 -6.25 -9.68
CA TRP A 430 13.74 -5.00 -10.35
C TRP A 430 14.38 -5.29 -11.70
N VAL A 431 13.87 -4.71 -12.79
CA VAL A 431 14.39 -4.98 -14.14
C VAL A 431 15.59 -4.08 -14.42
N PRO A 432 16.83 -4.61 -14.50
CA PRO A 432 17.96 -3.83 -15.00
C PRO A 432 17.84 -3.65 -16.52
N LEU A 433 18.30 -2.52 -17.06
CA LEU A 433 18.39 -2.34 -18.51
C LEU A 433 19.72 -2.84 -19.06
N ASP A 434 19.65 -3.58 -20.15
CA ASP A 434 20.81 -4.12 -20.84
C ASP A 434 21.31 -3.17 -21.93
N VAL A 435 22.58 -2.78 -21.86
CA VAL A 435 23.21 -1.80 -22.76
C VAL A 435 23.30 -2.32 -24.21
N ASP A 436 23.36 -3.64 -24.38
CA ASP A 436 23.54 -4.30 -25.68
C ASP A 436 22.21 -4.47 -26.45
N PHE A 437 21.07 -4.54 -25.74
CA PHE A 437 19.73 -4.69 -26.36
C PHE A 437 19.09 -3.37 -26.78
N VAL A 438 19.64 -2.25 -26.31
CA VAL A 438 19.03 -0.93 -26.39
C VAL A 438 19.57 -0.15 -27.60
N SER A 439 19.96 -0.79 -28.70
CA SER A 439 20.46 -0.06 -29.89
C SER A 439 19.42 0.90 -30.47
N ASP A 440 18.13 0.54 -30.49
CA ASP A 440 17.03 1.41 -30.92
C ASP A 440 16.34 2.16 -29.76
N VAL A 441 16.44 1.62 -28.54
CA VAL A 441 15.90 2.23 -27.31
C VAL A 441 16.85 3.29 -26.72
N ARG A 442 18.10 3.39 -27.22
CA ARG A 442 19.07 4.47 -26.94
C ARG A 442 18.52 5.88 -27.20
N LYS A 443 17.37 6.02 -27.89
CA LYS A 443 16.68 7.31 -28.06
C LYS A 443 15.87 7.74 -26.83
N SER A 444 15.51 6.82 -25.94
CA SER A 444 14.82 7.13 -24.69
C SER A 444 15.79 7.05 -23.53
N ASN A 445 16.34 8.19 -23.14
CA ASN A 445 17.32 8.29 -22.06
C ASN A 445 16.73 8.10 -20.66
N SER A 446 15.47 7.68 -20.49
CA SER A 446 14.81 7.64 -19.17
C SER A 446 14.57 6.22 -18.66
N PRO A 447 14.65 6.01 -17.34
CA PRO A 447 14.36 4.73 -16.73
C PRO A 447 12.89 4.33 -16.87
N LEU A 448 12.54 3.07 -16.61
CA LEU A 448 11.14 2.65 -16.63
C LEU A 448 10.36 3.21 -15.43
N ILE A 449 10.92 3.03 -14.23
CA ILE A 449 10.35 3.45 -12.95
C ILE A 449 11.40 4.32 -12.25
N CYS A 450 11.05 5.57 -11.96
CA CYS A 450 11.80 6.45 -11.07
C CYS A 450 11.28 6.29 -9.64
N LEU A 451 11.93 5.46 -8.84
CA LEU A 451 11.65 5.32 -7.41
C LEU A 451 12.13 6.56 -6.66
N ARG A 452 11.19 7.38 -6.17
CA ARG A 452 11.46 8.56 -5.35
C ARG A 452 11.06 8.32 -3.90
N GLN A 453 12.02 8.10 -3.02
CA GLN A 453 11.73 7.91 -1.59
C GLN A 453 12.72 8.69 -0.72
N PRO A 454 12.40 9.95 -0.34
CA PRO A 454 13.36 10.83 0.32
C PRO A 454 13.73 10.37 1.73
N CYS A 455 12.85 9.68 2.44
CA CYS A 455 13.09 9.21 3.81
C CYS A 455 13.85 7.87 3.90
N LEU A 456 14.05 7.19 2.77
CA LEU A 456 14.54 5.82 2.77
C LEU A 456 16.03 5.78 3.14
N LYS A 457 16.39 5.00 4.16
CA LYS A 457 17.76 4.85 4.66
C LYS A 457 18.42 3.55 4.21
N SER A 458 17.66 2.50 3.96
CA SER A 458 18.17 1.22 3.44
C SER A 458 17.24 0.61 2.41
N LEU A 459 17.81 0.08 1.34
CA LEU A 459 17.10 -0.64 0.28
C LEU A 459 17.81 -1.97 -0.02
N LYS A 460 17.06 -3.07 -0.02
CA LYS A 460 17.46 -4.32 -0.64
C LYS A 460 16.82 -4.42 -2.03
N LEU A 461 17.63 -4.54 -3.08
CA LEU A 461 17.17 -4.54 -4.46
C LEU A 461 17.54 -5.87 -5.13
N GLY A 462 16.56 -6.75 -5.28
CA GLY A 462 16.69 -8.00 -6.03
C GLY A 462 16.50 -7.72 -7.53
N LEU A 463 17.55 -7.88 -8.33
CA LEU A 463 17.51 -7.73 -9.79
C LEU A 463 16.93 -8.98 -10.45
N LEU A 464 16.09 -8.78 -11.46
CA LEU A 464 15.67 -9.81 -12.39
C LEU A 464 16.80 -10.05 -13.40
N VAL A 465 17.64 -11.06 -13.14
CA VAL A 465 18.71 -11.45 -14.06
C VAL A 465 18.16 -12.27 -15.21
N SER A 466 18.64 -11.92 -16.39
CA SER A 466 18.05 -12.24 -17.68
C SER A 466 18.92 -13.03 -18.62
N LYS A 467 20.22 -13.01 -18.32
CA LYS A 467 21.29 -13.62 -19.09
C LYS A 467 22.30 -14.20 -18.11
N PRO A 468 23.01 -15.26 -18.50
CA PRO A 468 24.01 -15.87 -17.64
C PRO A 468 25.22 -14.95 -17.39
N GLU A 469 25.45 -13.94 -18.23
CA GLU A 469 26.56 -12.98 -18.10
C GLU A 469 26.32 -11.71 -18.95
N GLY A 470 27.08 -10.64 -18.69
CA GLY A 470 27.13 -9.41 -19.50
C GLY A 470 26.85 -8.14 -18.70
N SER A 471 26.53 -7.05 -19.40
CA SER A 471 26.28 -5.75 -18.77
C SER A 471 24.86 -5.60 -18.22
N LEU A 472 24.72 -5.02 -17.03
CA LEU A 472 23.45 -4.70 -16.36
C LEU A 472 23.47 -3.24 -15.90
N THR A 473 22.45 -2.46 -16.25
CA THR A 473 22.32 -1.07 -15.80
C THR A 473 21.24 -0.94 -14.73
N VAL A 474 21.63 -0.47 -13.55
CA VAL A 474 20.71 -0.12 -12.47
C VAL A 474 20.36 1.36 -12.60
N GLU A 475 19.08 1.68 -12.68
CA GLU A 475 18.59 3.02 -12.95
C GLU A 475 17.28 3.33 -12.21
N GLY A 476 16.94 4.63 -12.15
CA GLY A 476 15.68 5.10 -11.59
C GLY A 476 15.65 5.16 -10.06
N LEU A 477 16.79 5.09 -9.37
CA LEU A 477 16.86 5.14 -7.92
C LEU A 477 17.11 6.58 -7.43
N TYR A 478 16.06 7.34 -7.17
CA TYR A 478 16.12 8.70 -6.62
C TYR A 478 15.99 8.69 -5.10
N LEU A 479 17.08 8.33 -4.42
CA LEU A 479 17.11 8.03 -2.99
C LEU A 479 18.21 8.84 -2.28
N PRO A 480 18.06 10.17 -2.19
CA PRO A 480 19.13 11.07 -1.76
C PRO A 480 19.64 10.82 -0.35
N GLN A 481 18.84 10.22 0.55
CA GLN A 481 19.20 9.93 1.94
C GLN A 481 19.55 8.45 2.19
N LEU A 482 19.67 7.64 1.12
CA LEU A 482 19.97 6.23 1.27
C LEU A 482 21.36 6.05 1.88
N GLY A 483 21.45 5.41 3.04
CA GLY A 483 22.72 5.09 3.68
C GLY A 483 23.27 3.71 3.32
N LYS A 484 22.38 2.77 2.99
CA LYS A 484 22.72 1.39 2.62
C LYS A 484 21.95 0.91 1.39
N LEU A 485 22.68 0.36 0.42
CA LEU A 485 22.15 -0.36 -0.73
C LEU A 485 22.69 -1.79 -0.71
N ASP A 486 21.80 -2.77 -0.83
CA ASP A 486 22.14 -4.18 -0.95
C ASP A 486 21.50 -4.68 -2.25
N ILE A 487 22.32 -5.14 -3.19
CA ILE A 487 21.86 -5.66 -4.47
C ILE A 487 21.96 -7.18 -4.44
N SER A 488 20.86 -7.86 -4.73
CA SER A 488 20.90 -9.30 -4.92
C SER A 488 20.40 -9.70 -6.30
N PHE A 489 20.81 -10.87 -6.78
CA PHE A 489 20.24 -11.41 -8.01
C PHE A 489 20.19 -12.93 -8.00
N ASN A 490 19.28 -13.48 -8.80
CA ASN A 490 19.07 -14.91 -8.93
C ASN A 490 20.02 -15.49 -9.99
N THR A 491 20.70 -16.58 -9.65
CA THR A 491 21.68 -17.29 -10.49
C THR A 491 21.09 -18.50 -11.22
N GLU A 492 19.77 -18.72 -11.20
CA GLU A 492 19.08 -19.82 -11.91
C GLU A 492 19.54 -19.99 -13.37
N LEU A 493 19.79 -18.88 -14.08
CA LEU A 493 20.28 -18.88 -15.46
C LEU A 493 21.77 -19.23 -15.59
N VAL A 494 22.54 -19.05 -14.51
CA VAL A 494 23.98 -19.29 -14.43
C VAL A 494 24.30 -20.78 -14.22
N HIS A 495 23.46 -21.53 -13.49
CA HIS A 495 23.69 -22.95 -13.18
C HIS A 495 23.87 -23.87 -14.40
N ARG A 496 23.57 -23.38 -15.61
CA ARG A 496 23.72 -24.13 -16.87
C ARG A 496 24.96 -23.73 -17.68
N SER A 497 25.78 -22.81 -17.20
CA SER A 497 26.98 -22.33 -17.89
C SER A 497 28.20 -23.21 -17.56
N VAL A 498 28.97 -23.59 -18.59
CA VAL A 498 30.24 -24.34 -18.45
C VAL A 498 31.38 -23.44 -17.96
N ARG A 499 31.21 -22.11 -18.02
CA ARG A 499 32.19 -21.11 -17.58
C ARG A 499 31.68 -20.25 -16.44
N ASN A 500 32.63 -19.72 -15.66
CA ASN A 500 32.40 -18.69 -14.65
C ASN A 500 31.78 -17.45 -15.33
N PRO A 501 30.53 -17.08 -15.01
CA PRO A 501 29.87 -15.92 -15.60
C PRO A 501 30.56 -14.62 -15.21
N MET A 502 30.46 -13.61 -16.07
CA MET A 502 30.94 -12.25 -15.79
C MET A 502 29.82 -11.23 -15.93
N PHE A 503 29.50 -10.52 -14.85
CA PHE A 503 28.53 -9.42 -14.86
C PHE A 503 29.23 -8.07 -14.74
N ASN A 504 28.88 -7.14 -15.61
CA ASN A 504 29.30 -5.75 -15.52
C ASN A 504 28.12 -4.87 -15.10
N ILE A 505 28.04 -4.52 -13.83
CA ILE A 505 27.00 -3.65 -13.28
C ILE A 505 27.41 -2.19 -13.45
N THR A 506 26.51 -1.37 -13.98
CA THR A 506 26.69 0.08 -14.10
C THR A 506 25.49 0.79 -13.48
N PHE A 507 25.74 1.86 -12.74
CA PHE A 507 24.68 2.73 -12.24
C PHE A 507 24.42 3.85 -13.26
N SER A 508 23.18 4.08 -13.61
CA SER A 508 22.78 5.21 -14.47
C SER A 508 22.96 6.55 -13.75
N GLU A 509 23.12 7.63 -14.52
CA GLU A 509 23.07 9.02 -14.05
C GLU A 509 21.67 9.43 -13.54
N TRP A 510 20.64 8.64 -13.88
CA TRP A 510 19.27 8.78 -13.36
C TRP A 510 19.12 8.28 -11.92
N ASN A 511 20.23 8.01 -11.23
CA ASN A 511 20.23 7.65 -9.82
C ASN A 511 20.70 8.83 -8.98
N ASP A 512 20.07 9.02 -7.83
CA ASP A 512 20.54 9.88 -6.76
C ASP A 512 20.84 9.01 -5.53
N LEU A 513 22.11 8.62 -5.39
CA LEU A 513 22.61 7.73 -4.32
C LEU A 513 23.78 8.37 -3.57
N ARG A 514 23.83 9.71 -3.55
CA ARG A 514 25.00 10.49 -3.08
C ARG A 514 25.36 10.22 -1.62
N ASP A 515 24.38 9.89 -0.78
CA ASP A 515 24.59 9.60 0.64
C ASP A 515 24.85 8.13 0.97
N CYS A 516 24.89 7.24 -0.03
CA CYS A 516 25.08 5.81 0.20
C CYS A 516 26.51 5.51 0.66
N ARG A 517 26.62 4.99 1.89
CA ARG A 517 27.89 4.67 2.55
C ARG A 517 28.19 3.19 2.56
N LEU A 518 27.15 2.36 2.55
CA LEU A 518 27.25 0.92 2.59
C LEU A 518 26.67 0.34 1.30
N PHE A 519 27.48 -0.42 0.59
CA PHE A 519 27.06 -1.17 -0.58
C PHE A 519 27.41 -2.63 -0.37
N ASP A 520 26.43 -3.51 -0.56
CA ASP A 520 26.61 -4.95 -0.53
C ASP A 520 26.05 -5.53 -1.82
N CYS A 521 26.65 -6.63 -2.28
CA CYS A 521 26.13 -7.37 -3.41
C CYS A 521 26.24 -8.87 -3.18
N GLN A 522 25.10 -9.55 -3.22
CA GLN A 522 24.97 -10.94 -2.81
C GLN A 522 24.25 -11.78 -3.88
N LEU A 523 24.54 -13.07 -3.91
CA LEU A 523 23.77 -14.04 -4.68
C LEU A 523 22.57 -14.53 -3.86
N ASN A 524 21.41 -14.67 -4.49
CA ASN A 524 20.21 -15.16 -3.80
C ASN A 524 20.21 -16.69 -3.55
N GLN A 525 21.06 -17.43 -4.28
CA GLN A 525 21.19 -18.89 -4.17
C GLN A 525 22.67 -19.25 -4.06
N GLU A 526 22.96 -20.34 -3.35
CA GLU A 526 24.30 -20.91 -3.26
C GLU A 526 24.71 -21.44 -4.65
N TYR A 527 25.56 -20.69 -5.35
CA TYR A 527 26.14 -21.11 -6.62
C TYR A 527 27.45 -21.86 -6.35
N GLU A 528 27.54 -23.11 -6.80
CA GLU A 528 28.75 -23.94 -6.69
C GLU A 528 29.80 -23.57 -7.76
N GLY A 529 30.16 -22.29 -7.86
CA GLY A 529 31.17 -21.79 -8.81
C GLY A 529 31.56 -20.34 -8.56
N HIS A 530 32.42 -19.76 -9.41
CA HIS A 530 32.84 -18.36 -9.28
C HIS A 530 32.02 -17.46 -10.21
N ILE A 531 31.46 -16.38 -9.67
CA ILE A 531 30.85 -15.30 -10.46
C ILE A 531 31.75 -14.08 -10.41
N ASN A 532 32.18 -13.59 -11.57
CA ASN A 532 32.95 -12.38 -11.66
C ASN A 532 32.02 -11.18 -11.78
N MET A 533 32.06 -10.31 -10.79
CA MET A 533 31.26 -9.09 -10.79
C MET A 533 32.16 -7.86 -10.86
N LEU A 534 31.90 -7.04 -11.87
CA LEU A 534 32.52 -5.74 -12.05
C LEU A 534 31.47 -4.64 -11.88
N VAL A 535 31.76 -3.63 -11.05
CA VAL A 535 30.93 -2.43 -10.96
C VAL A 535 31.67 -1.22 -11.54
N SER A 536 31.39 -0.88 -12.79
CA SER A 536 32.26 0.00 -13.60
C SER A 536 32.37 1.44 -13.11
N ASN A 537 31.31 2.02 -12.53
CA ASN A 537 31.26 3.43 -12.15
C ASN A 537 30.92 3.67 -10.67
N LEU A 538 31.24 2.70 -9.80
CA LEU A 538 30.86 2.69 -8.38
C LEU A 538 31.23 3.97 -7.64
N LYS A 539 32.46 4.51 -7.82
CA LYS A 539 32.91 5.75 -7.17
C LYS A 539 32.08 6.98 -7.56
N ASN A 540 31.68 7.06 -8.83
CA ASN A 540 30.91 8.19 -9.32
C ASN A 540 29.46 8.09 -8.85
N ALA A 541 28.91 6.88 -8.84
CA ALA A 541 27.54 6.63 -8.41
C ALA A 541 27.35 6.72 -6.89
N LEU A 542 28.33 6.23 -6.11
CA LEU A 542 28.31 6.18 -4.65
C LEU A 542 29.54 6.92 -4.07
N PRO A 543 29.58 8.26 -4.14
CA PRO A 543 30.77 9.05 -3.78
C PRO A 543 31.16 8.98 -2.30
N ARG A 544 30.24 8.54 -1.42
CA ARG A 544 30.43 8.45 0.05
C ARG A 544 30.68 7.01 0.55
N LEU A 545 30.97 6.07 -0.34
CA LEU A 545 31.14 4.66 0.02
C LEU A 545 32.30 4.44 1.03
N GLU A 546 32.01 3.79 2.16
CA GLU A 546 32.99 3.46 3.20
C GLU A 546 33.73 2.14 2.86
N SER A 547 34.92 2.23 2.29
CA SER A 547 35.70 1.06 1.82
C SER A 547 36.03 0.01 2.90
N LYS A 548 36.08 0.39 4.18
CA LYS A 548 36.51 -0.51 5.28
C LYS A 548 35.41 -1.40 5.89
N LYS A 549 34.13 -1.15 5.59
CA LYS A 549 32.99 -1.87 6.20
C LYS A 549 32.16 -2.71 5.23
N CYS A 550 32.41 -2.58 3.92
CA CYS A 550 31.51 -3.11 2.88
C CYS A 550 31.70 -4.59 2.52
N PHE A 551 32.66 -5.32 3.10
CA PHE A 551 33.09 -6.62 2.54
C PHE A 551 33.06 -7.81 3.51
N LYS A 552 32.24 -7.76 4.57
CA LYS A 552 32.16 -8.85 5.58
C LYS A 552 31.50 -10.16 5.10
N GLY A 553 31.18 -10.30 3.81
CA GLY A 553 30.49 -11.47 3.24
C GLY A 553 31.21 -12.18 2.09
N LEU A 554 32.40 -11.73 1.67
CA LEU A 554 33.12 -12.27 0.51
C LEU A 554 34.11 -13.40 0.84
N GLU A 555 34.00 -14.00 2.03
CA GLU A 555 34.87 -15.11 2.44
C GLU A 555 34.25 -16.47 2.03
N ARG A 556 34.58 -16.93 0.81
CA ARG A 556 35.33 -18.18 0.57
C ARG A 556 35.24 -18.73 -0.86
N ASN A 557 34.28 -18.35 -1.70
CA ASN A 557 34.17 -18.87 -3.09
C ASN A 557 33.70 -17.85 -4.15
N GLU A 558 33.60 -16.55 -3.85
CA GLU A 558 33.05 -15.56 -4.78
C GLU A 558 34.00 -14.35 -4.87
N SER A 559 34.59 -14.11 -6.05
CA SER A 559 35.47 -12.96 -6.27
C SER A 559 34.72 -11.82 -6.97
N VAL A 560 34.28 -10.82 -6.21
CA VAL A 560 33.82 -9.54 -6.78
C VAL A 560 35.07 -8.70 -7.08
N ALA A 561 35.47 -8.66 -8.36
CA ALA A 561 36.60 -7.87 -8.82
C ALA A 561 36.16 -6.44 -9.15
N PHE A 562 36.35 -5.52 -8.20
CA PHE A 562 36.11 -4.09 -8.44
C PHE A 562 37.28 -3.46 -9.21
N SER A 563 37.20 -3.36 -10.53
CA SER A 563 38.10 -2.49 -11.30
C SER A 563 37.45 -1.13 -11.56
N SER A 564 37.56 -0.20 -10.61
CA SER A 564 37.44 1.21 -10.98
C SER A 564 38.76 1.59 -11.65
N LYS A 565 38.74 2.08 -12.90
CA LYS A 565 39.91 2.77 -13.47
C LYS A 565 40.22 3.97 -12.55
N GLY A 566 41.16 3.79 -11.61
CA GLY A 566 41.47 4.73 -10.53
C GLY A 566 41.30 4.20 -9.09
N PHE A 567 41.02 2.92 -8.87
CA PHE A 567 41.14 2.26 -7.57
C PHE A 567 42.42 1.43 -7.55
N VAL A 568 43.43 1.87 -6.80
CA VAL A 568 44.49 0.98 -6.33
C VAL A 568 43.88 0.23 -5.14
N LEU A 569 43.70 -1.08 -5.29
CA LEU A 569 43.44 -1.99 -4.18
C LEU A 569 44.74 -2.08 -3.37
N ASP A 570 44.90 -1.23 -2.37
CA ASP A 570 45.79 -1.55 -1.26
C ASP A 570 45.17 -2.75 -0.53
N GLY A 571 45.61 -3.96 -0.87
CA GLY A 571 45.15 -5.18 -0.23
C GLY A 571 44.91 -6.41 -1.14
N LEU A 572 45.33 -6.40 -2.40
CA LEU A 572 45.63 -7.66 -3.10
C LEU A 572 47.15 -7.86 -3.06
N GLU A 573 47.65 -8.41 -1.96
CA GLU A 573 48.88 -9.18 -2.06
C GLU A 573 48.61 -10.30 -3.06
N LYS A 574 49.30 -10.19 -4.20
CA LYS A 574 49.52 -11.28 -5.13
C LYS A 574 50.19 -12.38 -4.29
N ILE A 575 49.42 -13.37 -3.83
CA ILE A 575 49.98 -14.58 -3.23
C ILE A 575 50.59 -15.37 -4.39
N GLU A 576 51.80 -14.98 -4.77
CA GLU A 576 52.72 -15.83 -5.52
C GLU A 576 53.32 -16.82 -4.51
N LEU A 577 52.89 -18.08 -4.58
CA LEU A 577 53.59 -19.15 -3.87
C LEU A 577 54.81 -19.61 -4.70
N PRO A 578 55.92 -19.95 -4.03
CA PRO A 578 57.26 -19.95 -4.61
C PRO A 578 57.50 -21.13 -5.56
N ILE A 579 58.32 -20.88 -6.58
CA ILE A 579 59.04 -21.92 -7.31
C ILE A 579 60.04 -22.54 -6.33
N THR A 580 59.85 -23.83 -6.01
CA THR A 580 60.94 -24.67 -5.51
C THR A 580 61.53 -25.44 -6.68
N ASN A 581 62.85 -25.31 -6.83
CA ASN A 581 63.72 -25.88 -7.87
C ASN A 581 63.38 -27.31 -8.32
#